data_AF-B5IN95-F1
#
_entry.id   AF-B5IN95-F1
#
_cell.length_a   1.000
_cell.length_b   1.000
_cell.length_c   1.000
_cell.angle_alpha   90.00
_cell.angle_beta   90.00
_cell.angle_gamma   90.00
#
_symmetry.space_group_name_H-M   'P 1'
#
loop_
_entity.id
_entity.type
_entity.pdbx_description
1 polymer ?
#
loop_
_entity_poly.entity_id
_entity_poly.type
_entity_poly.pdbx_seq_one_letter_code
_entity_poly.pdbx_strand_id
1 'polypeptide(L)'
;MSPAAPSLEQIEQEAGRRQLLLRLQVGRPGGVAWSLRAGVARREDSRLILLGELKGWALPVADGLRLDTMRVQGERTAAVGALIWAATFAWALERTPCRQARLLAIRDGDRQHRRLVRYFRQLGFRPLRELGAGPADLPARLVWGGAGLLMQGSCAEGLARSGRRLGLRCGVTQ
;
A
#
# COMPACT_ATOMS: atom_id res chain seq x y z
N MET A 1 -13.25 -13.84 -19.42
CA MET A 1 -12.29 -14.21 -18.36
C MET A 1 -11.32 -13.07 -18.18
N SER A 2 -11.38 -12.35 -17.05
CA SER A 2 -10.40 -11.29 -16.75
C SER A 2 -9.04 -11.93 -16.48
N PRO A 3 -7.93 -11.37 -16.96
CA PRO A 3 -6.61 -11.96 -16.72
C PRO A 3 -6.34 -11.98 -15.21
N ALA A 4 -5.75 -13.05 -14.69
CA ALA A 4 -5.57 -13.24 -13.25
C ALA A 4 -4.50 -12.28 -12.73
N ALA A 5 -4.87 -11.45 -11.74
CA ALA A 5 -3.93 -10.51 -11.10
C ALA A 5 -2.79 -11.29 -10.41
N PRO A 6 -1.58 -10.71 -10.30
CA PRO A 6 -0.46 -11.42 -9.70
C PRO A 6 -0.72 -11.76 -8.23
N SER A 7 -0.43 -12.99 -7.83
CA SER A 7 -0.59 -13.44 -6.44
C SER A 7 0.49 -12.88 -5.52
N LEU A 8 0.23 -12.90 -4.21
CA LEU A 8 1.22 -12.52 -3.20
C LEU A 8 2.51 -13.32 -3.35
N GLU A 9 2.40 -14.62 -3.61
CA GLU A 9 3.55 -15.51 -3.83
C GLU A 9 4.39 -15.09 -5.04
N GLN A 10 3.75 -14.76 -6.17
CA GLN A 10 4.46 -14.27 -7.36
C GLN A 10 5.19 -12.95 -7.09
N ILE A 11 4.62 -12.08 -6.27
CA ILE A 11 5.23 -10.81 -5.87
C ILE A 11 6.43 -11.05 -4.96
N GLU A 12 6.35 -12.01 -4.04
CA GLU A 12 7.48 -12.41 -3.19
C GLU A 12 8.62 -13.03 -4.02
N GLN A 13 8.30 -13.87 -5.01
CA GLN A 13 9.28 -14.43 -5.94
C GLN A 13 9.98 -13.32 -6.75
N GLU A 14 9.24 -12.33 -7.24
CA GLU A 14 9.79 -11.20 -7.97
C GLU A 14 10.67 -10.29 -7.10
N ALA A 15 10.33 -10.11 -5.82
CA ALA A 15 11.23 -9.46 -4.87
C ALA A 15 12.56 -10.22 -4.78
N GLY A 16 12.50 -11.55 -4.64
CA GLY A 16 13.68 -12.42 -4.61
C GLY A 16 14.55 -12.32 -5.87
N ARG A 17 13.93 -12.31 -7.07
CA ARG A 17 14.65 -12.11 -8.36
C ARG A 17 15.42 -10.79 -8.40
N ARG A 18 14.91 -9.75 -7.72
CA ARG A 18 15.56 -8.44 -7.60
C ARG A 18 16.53 -8.34 -6.43
N GLN A 19 16.85 -9.46 -5.77
CA GLN A 19 17.70 -9.53 -4.57
C GLN A 19 17.13 -8.67 -3.41
N LEU A 20 15.80 -8.58 -3.34
CA LEU A 20 15.07 -7.91 -2.27
C LEU A 20 14.32 -8.92 -1.42
N LEU A 21 14.19 -8.62 -0.14
CA LEU A 21 13.40 -9.39 0.82
C LEU A 21 12.10 -8.63 1.10
N LEU A 22 10.99 -9.15 0.58
CA LEU A 22 9.64 -8.69 0.94
C LEU A 22 9.13 -9.50 2.13
N ARG A 23 8.56 -8.83 3.14
CA ARG A 23 7.90 -9.47 4.27
C ARG A 23 6.63 -8.76 4.67
N LEU A 24 5.58 -9.53 4.91
CA LEU A 24 4.33 -9.06 5.49
C LEU A 24 4.24 -9.58 6.92
N GLN A 25 4.04 -8.67 7.86
CA GLN A 25 3.66 -8.98 9.23
C GLN A 25 2.19 -8.62 9.39
N VAL A 26 1.36 -9.63 9.63
CA VAL A 26 -0.08 -9.48 9.80
C VAL A 26 -0.47 -9.94 11.18
N GLY A 27 -1.14 -9.08 11.94
CA GLY A 27 -1.74 -9.43 13.23
C GLY A 27 -3.26 -9.43 13.14
N ARG A 28 -3.93 -10.10 14.07
CA ARG A 28 -5.39 -10.15 14.14
C ARG A 28 -5.91 -9.68 15.52
N PRO A 29 -5.76 -8.39 15.85
CA PRO A 29 -6.15 -7.87 17.17
C PRO A 29 -7.62 -8.13 17.45
N GLY A 30 -7.90 -8.81 18.57
CA GLY A 30 -9.26 -9.15 19.02
C GLY A 30 -10.05 -10.03 18.06
N GLY A 31 -9.42 -10.67 17.05
CA GLY A 31 -10.09 -11.51 16.05
C GLY A 31 -10.91 -10.75 14.99
N VAL A 32 -11.18 -9.47 15.21
CA VAL A 32 -12.14 -8.65 14.45
C VAL A 32 -11.51 -7.75 13.40
N ALA A 33 -10.22 -7.41 13.52
CA ALA A 33 -9.50 -6.57 12.57
C ALA A 33 -8.15 -7.20 12.22
N TRP A 34 -7.52 -6.68 11.16
CA TRP A 34 -6.15 -7.02 10.81
C TRP A 34 -5.25 -5.80 10.99
N SER A 35 -4.09 -6.00 11.59
CA SER A 35 -2.96 -5.07 11.45
C SER A 35 -2.05 -5.58 10.33
N LEU A 36 -1.48 -4.65 9.55
CA LEU A 36 -0.60 -4.96 8.44
C LEU A 36 0.67 -4.10 8.53
N ARG A 37 1.82 -4.75 8.38
CA ARG A 37 3.07 -4.09 8.03
C ARG A 37 3.71 -4.83 6.86
N ALA A 38 3.93 -4.13 5.75
CA ALA A 38 4.67 -4.66 4.61
C ALA A 38 6.04 -3.98 4.56
N GLY A 39 7.12 -4.76 4.61
CA GLY A 39 8.49 -4.26 4.59
C GLY A 39 9.27 -4.83 3.41
N VAL A 40 10.10 -4.00 2.79
CA VAL A 40 11.09 -4.44 1.79
C VAL A 40 12.48 -4.07 2.29
N ALA A 41 13.33 -5.08 2.40
CA ALA A 41 14.71 -4.94 2.83
C ALA A 41 15.67 -5.47 1.75
N ARG A 42 16.93 -5.05 1.83
CA ARG A 42 18.04 -5.62 1.07
C ARG A 42 19.05 -6.18 2.04
N ARG A 43 19.65 -7.32 1.69
CA ARG A 43 20.79 -7.86 2.41
C ARG A 43 22.06 -7.23 1.84
N GLU A 44 22.85 -6.62 2.70
CA GLU A 44 24.18 -6.11 2.39
C GLU A 44 25.14 -6.75 3.39
N ASP A 45 26.05 -7.57 2.88
CA ASP A 45 26.92 -8.47 3.65
C ASP A 45 26.12 -9.27 4.70
N SER A 46 26.37 -9.01 5.98
CA SER A 46 25.72 -9.66 7.13
C SER A 46 24.57 -8.83 7.72
N ARG A 47 24.18 -7.72 7.09
CA ARG A 47 23.16 -6.79 7.61
C ARG A 47 21.92 -6.76 6.72
N LEU A 48 20.76 -6.54 7.34
CA LEU A 48 19.51 -6.26 6.65
C LEU A 48 19.23 -4.77 6.71
N ILE A 49 19.14 -4.13 5.55
CA ILE A 49 18.83 -2.71 5.41
C ILE A 49 17.37 -2.58 4.99
N LEU A 50 16.56 -1.95 5.82
CA LEU A 50 15.16 -1.64 5.49
C LEU A 50 15.12 -0.49 4.48
N LEU A 51 14.62 -0.79 3.27
CA LEU A 51 14.52 0.17 2.17
C LEU A 51 13.14 0.82 2.10
N GLY A 52 12.11 0.15 2.58
CA GLY A 52 10.79 0.75 2.67
C GLY A 52 9.83 -0.07 3.49
N GLU A 53 8.80 0.62 3.98
CA GLU A 53 7.71 0.01 4.72
C GLU A 53 6.39 0.71 4.45
N LEU A 54 5.32 -0.09 4.55
CA LEU A 54 3.96 0.38 4.69
C LEU A 54 3.36 -0.18 5.97
N LYS A 55 2.59 0.65 6.67
CA LYS A 55 1.76 0.27 7.80
C LYS A 55 0.30 0.58 7.49
N GLY A 56 -0.58 -0.26 8.02
CA GLY A 56 -2.01 -0.10 7.87
C GLY A 56 -2.79 -1.15 8.64
N TRP A 57 -4.09 -1.14 8.44
CA TRP A 57 -5.03 -2.05 9.06
C TRP A 57 -6.23 -2.29 8.17
N ALA A 58 -6.95 -3.37 8.42
CA ALA A 58 -8.16 -3.71 7.68
C ALA A 58 -9.30 -4.09 8.64
N LEU A 59 -10.50 -3.68 8.29
CA LEU A 59 -11.76 -4.16 8.87
C LEU A 59 -12.42 -5.19 7.96
N PRO A 60 -13.33 -6.04 8.49
CA PRO A 60 -13.97 -7.12 7.74
C PRO A 60 -15.11 -6.59 6.85
N VAL A 61 -14.87 -5.52 6.11
CA VAL A 61 -15.81 -4.88 5.20
C VAL A 61 -15.11 -4.50 3.88
N ALA A 62 -15.87 -4.36 2.80
CA ALA A 62 -15.33 -4.15 1.47
C ALA A 62 -14.48 -2.86 1.34
N ASP A 63 -14.77 -1.84 2.12
CA ASP A 63 -14.02 -0.59 2.16
C ASP A 63 -13.19 -0.43 3.44
N GLY A 64 -12.78 -1.55 4.02
CA GLY A 64 -12.14 -1.63 5.34
C GLY A 64 -10.64 -1.38 5.36
N LEU A 65 -9.94 -1.36 4.21
CA LEU A 65 -8.48 -1.21 4.19
C LEU A 65 -8.08 0.26 4.40
N ARG A 66 -7.17 0.48 5.35
CA ARG A 66 -6.68 1.79 5.78
C ARG A 66 -5.16 1.76 5.82
N LEU A 67 -4.52 2.66 5.09
CA LEU A 67 -3.07 2.68 4.91
C LEU A 67 -2.53 3.99 5.48
N ASP A 68 -1.78 3.89 6.58
CA ASP A 68 -1.43 5.04 7.41
C ASP A 68 -0.12 5.69 6.95
N THR A 69 0.92 4.88 6.73
CA THR A 69 2.29 5.35 6.57
C THR A 69 2.95 4.53 5.49
N MET A 70 3.53 5.23 4.52
CA MET A 70 4.41 4.64 3.51
C MET A 70 5.73 5.40 3.53
N ARG A 71 6.83 4.68 3.68
CA ARG A 71 8.18 5.25 3.64
C ARG A 71 9.07 4.42 2.72
N VAL A 72 9.88 5.10 1.93
CA VAL A 72 10.92 4.51 1.09
C VAL A 72 12.16 5.37 1.25
N GLN A 73 13.31 4.75 1.53
CA GLN A 73 14.55 5.41 1.86
C GLN A 73 15.76 4.64 1.33
N GLY A 74 16.89 5.34 1.23
CA GLY A 74 18.13 4.77 0.70
C GLY A 74 18.18 4.71 -0.81
N GLU A 75 19.17 3.98 -1.33
CA GLU A 75 19.51 3.92 -2.74
C GLU A 75 18.97 2.67 -3.45
N ARG A 76 18.83 2.76 -4.78
CA ARG A 76 18.35 1.67 -5.65
C ARG A 76 16.95 1.18 -5.23
N THR A 77 16.06 2.13 -4.94
CA THR A 77 14.71 1.89 -4.39
C THR A 77 13.59 1.84 -5.43
N ALA A 78 13.93 1.84 -6.73
CA ALA A 78 12.96 1.97 -7.84
C ALA A 78 11.81 0.94 -7.78
N ALA A 79 12.08 -0.29 -7.36
CA ALA A 79 11.08 -1.35 -7.24
C ALA A 79 10.37 -1.41 -5.87
N VAL A 80 10.94 -0.80 -4.83
CA VAL A 80 10.51 -0.97 -3.43
C VAL A 80 9.08 -0.52 -3.22
N GLY A 81 8.73 0.68 -3.71
CA GLY A 81 7.36 1.18 -3.63
C GLY A 81 6.37 0.24 -4.31
N ALA A 82 6.66 -0.19 -5.53
CA ALA A 82 5.77 -1.07 -6.29
C ALA A 82 5.60 -2.45 -5.64
N LEU A 83 6.65 -3.03 -5.06
CA LEU A 83 6.59 -4.28 -4.29
C LEU A 83 5.67 -4.14 -3.08
N ILE A 84 5.84 -3.07 -2.29
CA ILE A 84 5.03 -2.85 -1.10
C ILE A 84 3.54 -2.68 -1.46
N TRP A 85 3.23 -1.87 -2.49
CA TRP A 85 1.86 -1.66 -2.95
C TRP A 85 1.25 -2.94 -3.52
N ALA A 86 1.95 -3.64 -4.42
CA ALA A 86 1.47 -4.88 -5.00
C ALA A 86 1.17 -5.92 -3.91
N ALA A 87 2.11 -6.14 -2.98
CA ALA A 87 1.95 -7.13 -1.92
C ALA A 87 0.82 -6.77 -0.95
N THR A 88 0.68 -5.49 -0.59
CA THR A 88 -0.41 -5.00 0.26
C THR A 88 -1.77 -5.27 -0.38
N PHE A 89 -1.94 -4.98 -1.67
CA PHE A 89 -3.21 -5.20 -2.35
C PHE A 89 -3.50 -6.66 -2.63
N ALA A 90 -2.49 -7.46 -3.00
CA ALA A 90 -2.63 -8.91 -3.17
C ALA A 90 -3.07 -9.55 -1.85
N TRP A 91 -2.40 -9.25 -0.74
CA TRP A 91 -2.81 -9.69 0.60
C TRP A 91 -4.25 -9.29 0.92
N ALA A 92 -4.64 -8.04 0.68
CA ALA A 92 -5.98 -7.58 0.98
C ALA A 92 -7.05 -8.33 0.16
N LEU A 93 -6.78 -8.62 -1.11
CA LEU A 93 -7.70 -9.35 -1.98
C LEU A 93 -7.80 -10.84 -1.63
N GLU A 94 -6.67 -11.46 -1.30
CA GLU A 94 -6.57 -12.90 -1.03
C GLU A 94 -7.00 -13.28 0.40
N ARG A 95 -6.75 -12.40 1.38
CA ARG A 95 -6.87 -12.75 2.82
C ARG A 95 -7.96 -11.98 3.56
N THR A 96 -8.60 -11.00 2.92
CA THR A 96 -9.63 -10.16 3.56
C THR A 96 -10.79 -9.89 2.59
N PRO A 97 -11.96 -9.44 3.08
CA PRO A 97 -13.04 -8.98 2.22
C PRO A 97 -12.78 -7.61 1.58
N CYS A 98 -11.65 -6.94 1.88
CA CYS A 98 -11.38 -5.59 1.40
C CYS A 98 -11.22 -5.53 -0.13
N ARG A 99 -11.89 -4.55 -0.75
CA ARG A 99 -11.84 -4.23 -2.19
C ARG A 99 -11.48 -2.76 -2.45
N GLN A 100 -11.66 -1.90 -1.45
CA GLN A 100 -11.28 -0.49 -1.49
C GLN A 100 -10.29 -0.18 -0.36
N ALA A 101 -9.28 0.61 -0.68
CA ALA A 101 -8.29 1.13 0.24
C ALA A 101 -8.51 2.63 0.43
N ARG A 102 -8.29 3.13 1.64
CA ARG A 102 -8.20 4.57 1.92
C ARG A 102 -6.84 4.92 2.49
N LEU A 103 -6.37 6.12 2.16
CA LEU A 103 -5.15 6.71 2.70
C LEU A 103 -5.30 8.23 2.80
N LEU A 104 -4.48 8.86 3.64
CA LEU A 104 -4.39 10.31 3.72
C LEU A 104 -3.13 10.81 3.01
N ALA A 105 -3.30 11.67 2.00
CA ALA A 105 -2.21 12.49 1.50
C ALA A 105 -2.04 13.69 2.43
N ILE A 106 -1.24 13.52 3.49
CA ILE A 106 -1.00 14.55 4.51
C ILE A 106 -0.43 15.82 3.87
N ARG A 107 -0.82 16.98 4.42
CA ARG A 107 -0.40 18.30 3.93
C ARG A 107 0.55 18.97 4.92
N ASP A 108 1.78 18.45 5.01
CA ASP A 108 2.86 19.08 5.80
C ASP A 108 3.51 20.26 5.06
N GLY A 109 3.36 20.29 3.72
CA GLY A 109 3.81 21.40 2.88
C GLY A 109 3.33 21.22 1.43
N ASP A 110 3.05 22.32 0.72
CA ASP A 110 2.34 22.28 -0.56
C ASP A 110 3.05 21.47 -1.64
N ARG A 111 4.37 21.60 -1.76
CA ARG A 111 5.16 20.86 -2.76
C ARG A 111 5.12 19.36 -2.50
N GLN A 112 5.28 18.96 -1.24
CA GLN A 112 5.23 17.55 -0.82
C GLN A 112 3.82 16.99 -1.02
N HIS A 113 2.80 17.73 -0.60
CA HIS A 113 1.40 17.34 -0.75
C HIS A 113 1.04 17.08 -2.22
N ARG A 114 1.36 18.02 -3.13
CA ARG A 114 1.11 17.85 -4.57
C ARG A 114 1.85 16.62 -5.14
N ARG A 115 3.08 16.36 -4.69
CA ARG A 115 3.85 15.17 -5.10
C ARG A 115 3.18 13.88 -4.63
N LEU A 116 2.72 13.82 -3.38
CA LEU A 116 2.02 12.67 -2.81
C LEU A 116 0.70 12.39 -3.53
N VAL A 117 -0.13 13.42 -3.72
CA VAL A 117 -1.40 13.30 -4.45
C VAL A 117 -1.17 12.77 -5.87
N ARG A 118 -0.16 13.31 -6.58
CA ARG A 118 0.21 12.81 -7.92
C ARG A 118 0.63 11.34 -7.88
N TYR A 119 1.47 10.96 -6.91
CA TYR A 119 1.92 9.58 -6.75
C TYR A 119 0.76 8.60 -6.50
N PHE A 120 -0.16 8.94 -5.58
CA PHE A 120 -1.32 8.10 -5.28
C PHE A 120 -2.31 8.02 -6.46
N ARG A 121 -2.50 9.11 -7.22
CA ARG A 121 -3.28 9.07 -8.47
C ARG A 121 -2.71 8.09 -9.49
N GLN A 122 -1.38 8.02 -9.62
CA GLN A 122 -0.75 7.03 -10.51
C GLN A 122 -0.95 5.58 -10.06
N LEU A 123 -1.28 5.36 -8.78
CA LEU A 123 -1.67 4.06 -8.22
C LEU A 123 -3.18 3.78 -8.31
N GLY A 124 -3.97 4.71 -8.85
CA GLY A 124 -5.43 4.56 -9.02
C GLY A 124 -6.27 5.19 -7.91
N PHE A 125 -5.66 5.88 -6.94
CA PHE A 125 -6.42 6.58 -5.90
C PHE A 125 -7.06 7.86 -6.46
N ARG A 126 -8.30 8.13 -6.03
CA ARG A 126 -9.06 9.33 -6.35
C ARG A 126 -9.27 10.17 -5.08
N PRO A 127 -9.31 11.51 -5.20
CA PRO A 127 -9.74 12.39 -4.12
C PRO A 127 -11.12 11.99 -3.60
N LEU A 128 -11.28 11.88 -2.28
CA LEU A 128 -12.58 11.63 -1.64
C LEU A 128 -13.08 12.87 -0.91
N ARG A 129 -12.25 13.44 -0.03
CA ARG A 129 -12.60 14.60 0.80
C ARG A 129 -11.34 15.30 1.30
N GLU A 130 -11.35 16.63 1.34
CA GLU A 130 -10.33 17.37 2.09
C GLU A 130 -10.65 17.35 3.59
N LEU A 131 -9.66 17.01 4.39
CA LEU A 131 -9.71 17.09 5.85
C LEU A 131 -8.98 18.36 6.27
N GLY A 132 -9.75 19.36 6.69
CA GLY A 132 -9.26 20.68 7.12
C GLY A 132 -9.19 20.80 8.64
N ALA A 133 -9.28 22.04 9.13
CA ALA A 133 -9.26 22.34 10.57
C ALA A 133 -10.64 22.38 11.23
N GLY A 134 -11.71 22.04 10.49
CA GLY A 134 -13.08 22.15 11.00
C GLY A 134 -13.40 21.13 12.09
N PRO A 135 -14.36 21.41 13.00
CA PRO A 135 -14.79 20.47 14.04
C PRO A 135 -15.29 19.13 13.47
N ALA A 136 -15.93 19.16 12.30
CA ALA A 136 -16.42 17.98 11.59
C ALA A 136 -15.30 17.05 11.07
N ASP A 137 -14.05 17.53 11.02
CA ASP A 137 -12.89 16.75 10.56
C ASP A 137 -12.11 16.12 11.72
N LEU A 138 -12.39 16.50 12.98
CA LEU A 138 -11.66 16.03 14.16
C LEU A 138 -11.63 14.50 14.30
N PRO A 139 -12.74 13.75 14.16
CA PRO A 139 -12.71 12.29 14.27
C PRO A 139 -11.83 11.64 13.20
N ALA A 140 -11.91 12.14 11.97
CA ALA A 140 -11.07 11.65 10.87
C ALA A 140 -9.60 11.97 11.09
N ARG A 141 -9.28 13.16 11.63
CA ARG A 141 -7.91 13.56 11.98
C ARG A 141 -7.32 12.71 13.11
N LEU A 142 -8.12 12.23 14.05
CA LEU A 142 -7.66 11.27 15.06
C LEU A 142 -7.26 9.92 14.44
N VAL A 143 -7.99 9.47 13.42
CA VAL A 143 -7.69 8.22 12.70
C VAL A 143 -6.44 8.35 11.83
N TRP A 144 -6.29 9.48 11.12
CA TRP A 144 -5.23 9.66 10.12
C TRP A 144 -4.03 10.48 10.60
N GLY A 145 -4.10 11.04 11.81
CA GLY A 145 -3.02 11.80 12.44
C GLY A 145 -2.76 13.21 11.88
N GLY A 146 -3.57 13.71 10.93
CA GLY A 146 -3.30 15.01 10.31
C GLY A 146 -4.37 15.53 9.35
N ALA A 147 -4.14 16.74 8.83
CA ALA A 147 -4.94 17.36 7.77
C ALA A 147 -4.37 17.01 6.39
N GLY A 148 -5.22 16.97 5.37
CA GLY A 148 -4.79 16.59 4.04
C GLY A 148 -5.92 16.14 3.14
N LEU A 149 -5.58 15.44 2.05
CA LEU A 149 -6.57 14.92 1.12
C LEU A 149 -6.79 13.43 1.38
N LEU A 150 -7.97 13.07 1.89
CA LEU A 150 -8.39 11.68 2.00
C LEU A 150 -8.62 11.15 0.59
N MET A 151 -8.01 10.02 0.27
CA MET A 151 -8.11 9.39 -1.04
C MET A 151 -8.59 7.95 -0.91
N GLN A 152 -9.29 7.47 -1.95
CA GLN A 152 -9.77 6.09 -2.03
C GLN A 152 -9.36 5.46 -3.36
N GLY A 153 -9.03 4.17 -3.36
CA GLY A 153 -8.67 3.43 -4.56
C GLY A 153 -9.06 1.96 -4.47
N SER A 154 -9.29 1.33 -5.63
CA SER A 154 -9.56 -0.10 -5.72
C SER A 154 -8.29 -0.92 -5.47
N CYS A 155 -8.38 -1.95 -4.64
CA CYS A 155 -7.27 -2.89 -4.42
C CYS A 155 -6.87 -3.60 -5.71
N ALA A 156 -7.84 -4.00 -6.53
CA ALA A 156 -7.57 -4.68 -7.81
C ALA A 156 -6.85 -3.77 -8.81
N GLU A 157 -7.30 -2.51 -8.92
CA GLU A 157 -6.64 -1.52 -9.79
C GLU A 157 -5.22 -1.19 -9.30
N GLY A 158 -5.06 -1.00 -7.98
CA GLY A 158 -3.77 -0.75 -7.35
C GLY A 158 -2.78 -1.90 -7.54
N LEU A 159 -3.25 -3.15 -7.40
CA LEU A 159 -2.48 -4.35 -7.69
C LEU A 159 -2.04 -4.39 -9.16
N ALA A 160 -2.97 -4.18 -10.10
CA ALA A 160 -2.66 -4.20 -11.52
C ALA A 160 -1.64 -3.11 -11.91
N ARG A 161 -1.79 -1.88 -11.39
CA ARG A 161 -0.86 -0.78 -11.65
C ARG A 161 0.52 -1.04 -11.05
N SER A 162 0.59 -1.60 -9.85
CA SER A 162 1.85 -1.90 -9.16
C SER A 162 2.56 -3.09 -9.79
N GLY A 163 1.83 -4.16 -10.12
CA GLY A 163 2.35 -5.33 -10.83
C GLY A 163 2.94 -4.96 -12.19
N ARG A 164 2.27 -4.09 -12.98
CA ARG A 164 2.82 -3.58 -14.24
C ARG A 164 4.17 -2.87 -14.07
N ARG A 165 4.37 -2.11 -12.99
CA ARG A 165 5.66 -1.46 -12.70
C ARG A 165 6.77 -2.45 -12.35
N LEU A 166 6.40 -3.64 -11.87
CA LEU A 166 7.31 -4.74 -11.60
C LEU A 166 7.53 -5.64 -12.83
N GLY A 167 6.84 -5.38 -13.95
CA GLY A 167 6.87 -6.29 -15.10
C GLY A 167 6.12 -7.61 -14.87
N LEU A 168 5.39 -7.73 -13.74
CA LEU A 168 4.52 -8.87 -13.47
C LEU A 168 3.32 -8.79 -14.41
N ARG A 169 3.27 -9.72 -15.37
CA ARG A 169 2.11 -9.86 -16.24
C ARG A 169 1.03 -10.64 -15.50
N CYS A 170 -0.19 -10.19 -15.72
CA CYS A 170 -1.43 -10.89 -15.39
C CYS A 170 -1.40 -12.23 -16.14
N GLY A 171 -1.12 -13.34 -15.45
CA GLY A 171 -0.99 -14.66 -16.06
C GLY A 171 -2.35 -15.18 -16.53
N VAL A 172 -2.41 -15.72 -17.75
CA VAL A 172 -3.46 -16.67 -18.12
C VAL A 172 -2.98 -18.00 -17.58
N THR A 173 -3.61 -18.50 -16.53
CA THR A 173 -3.45 -19.90 -16.13
C THR A 173 -3.95 -20.74 -17.30
N GLN A 174 -3.07 -21.58 -17.88
CA GLN A 174 -3.49 -22.65 -18.78
C GLN A 174 -4.21 -23.74 -18.00
#